data_AF-A0A366HZB9-F1
#
_entry.id   AF-A0A366HZB9-F1
#
_cell.length_a   1.000
_cell.length_b   1.000
_cell.length_c   1.000
_cell.angle_alpha   90.00
_cell.angle_beta   90.00
_cell.angle_gamma   90.00
#
_symmetry.space_group_name_H-M   'P 1'
#
loop_
_entity.id
_entity.type
_entity.pdbx_description
1 polymer ?
#
loop_
_entity_poly.entity_id
_entity_poly.type
_entity_poly.pdbx_seq_one_letter_code
_entity_poly.pdbx_strand_id
1 'polypeptide(L)'
;MEVLINSIMLLLKNLIQGINDWISTIQLSTELIALLSIIVSVVIFSMGKRYELRFKKHELKKEQYVKFIRLLEEVFTKTKIDDDSEEMTKSFEEMRKDFFDMGSSLLLYGSKKLYKQYVFYREFSANPAAKLSKHYDQKLTLYILADMLKTMRKEVGLNYLSNISDVEILAFFVNDVASNPKSKIESFKARYQLKMVRLEVFIFDQINLVVLKKLYYAVLAPIIGILGLIYKYLIMVPIGKLILLINPNAQESIAKFEEKIKNNY
;
A
#
# COMPACT_ATOMS: atom_id res chain seq x y z
N MET A 1 3.35 -43.62 -28.81
CA MET A 1 2.74 -43.28 -27.50
C MET A 1 2.88 -44.41 -26.49
N GLU A 2 2.63 -45.68 -26.84
CA GLU A 2 2.73 -46.83 -25.92
C GLU A 2 4.13 -47.02 -25.29
N VAL A 3 5.20 -46.83 -26.06
CA VAL A 3 6.58 -46.92 -25.55
C VAL A 3 6.84 -45.91 -24.42
N LEU A 4 6.31 -44.69 -24.58
CA LEU A 4 6.50 -43.59 -23.63
C LEU A 4 5.70 -43.84 -22.33
N ILE A 5 4.50 -44.41 -22.46
CA ILE A 5 3.67 -44.84 -21.32
C ILE A 5 4.36 -45.98 -20.56
N ASN A 6 4.90 -46.97 -21.25
CA ASN A 6 5.61 -48.08 -20.62
C ASN A 6 6.88 -47.64 -19.89
N SER A 7 7.66 -46.69 -20.45
CA SER A 7 8.82 -46.11 -19.78
C SER A 7 8.45 -45.33 -18.52
N ILE A 8 7.36 -44.55 -18.54
CA ILE A 8 6.85 -43.85 -17.35
C ILE A 8 6.38 -44.84 -16.28
N MET A 9 5.69 -45.91 -16.69
CA MET A 9 5.20 -46.93 -15.76
C MET A 9 6.35 -47.71 -15.11
N LEU A 10 7.45 -47.96 -15.85
CA LEU A 10 8.66 -48.58 -15.32
C LEU A 10 9.37 -47.67 -14.30
N LEU A 11 9.48 -46.37 -14.59
CA LEU A 11 10.05 -45.39 -13.66
C LEU A 11 9.24 -45.27 -12.37
N LEU A 12 7.90 -45.25 -12.47
CA LEU A 12 7.02 -45.24 -11.31
C LEU A 12 7.17 -46.51 -10.46
N LYS A 13 7.24 -47.68 -11.11
CA LYS A 13 7.47 -48.95 -10.40
C LYS A 13 8.81 -48.96 -9.67
N ASN A 14 9.87 -48.50 -10.32
CA ASN A 14 11.20 -48.42 -9.71
C ASN A 14 11.25 -47.42 -8.54
N LEU A 15 10.54 -46.29 -8.64
CA LEU A 15 10.42 -45.33 -7.53
C LEU A 15 9.64 -45.90 -6.34
N ILE A 16 8.50 -46.55 -6.61
CA ILE A 16 7.68 -47.20 -5.56
C ILE A 16 8.48 -48.31 -4.88
N GLN A 17 9.20 -49.12 -5.66
CA GLN A 17 10.03 -50.19 -5.13
C GLN A 17 11.18 -49.64 -4.28
N GLY A 18 11.87 -48.58 -4.74
CA GLY A 18 12.92 -47.91 -3.97
C GLY A 18 12.41 -47.29 -2.66
N ILE A 19 11.19 -46.74 -2.64
CA ILE A 19 10.54 -46.26 -1.41
C ILE A 19 10.23 -47.42 -0.47
N ASN A 20 9.71 -48.53 -0.99
CA ASN A 20 9.35 -49.69 -0.18
C ASN A 20 10.58 -50.37 0.43
N ASP A 21 11.66 -50.51 -0.37
CA ASP A 21 12.93 -51.05 0.10
C ASP A 21 13.56 -50.14 1.17
N TRP A 22 13.48 -48.81 1.00
CA TRP A 22 13.91 -47.84 2.00
C TRP A 22 13.09 -47.91 3.29
N ILE A 23 11.77 -48.05 3.21
CA ILE A 23 10.90 -48.23 4.38
C ILE A 23 11.23 -49.55 5.09
N SER A 24 11.47 -50.62 4.35
CA SER A 24 11.76 -51.95 4.92
C SER A 24 13.14 -52.04 5.58
N THR A 25 14.11 -51.21 5.16
CA THR A 25 15.44 -51.13 5.78
C THR A 25 15.44 -50.34 7.08
N ILE A 26 14.39 -49.56 7.36
CA ILE A 26 14.20 -48.89 8.65
C ILE A 26 13.59 -49.91 9.62
N GLN A 27 14.44 -50.59 10.38
CA GLN A 27 13.99 -51.31 11.58
C GLN A 27 13.54 -50.28 12.62
N LEU A 28 12.25 -49.94 12.58
CA LEU A 28 11.63 -49.01 13.52
C LEU A 28 11.56 -49.66 14.90
N SER A 29 12.47 -49.30 15.80
CA SER A 29 12.33 -49.60 17.22
C SER A 29 11.12 -48.84 17.80
N THR A 30 10.50 -49.38 18.85
CA THR A 30 9.32 -48.77 19.49
C THR A 30 9.58 -47.33 19.96
N GLU A 31 10.82 -47.03 20.37
CA GLU A 31 11.28 -45.69 20.73
C GLU A 31 11.31 -44.73 19.54
N LEU A 32 11.78 -45.19 18.37
CA LEU A 32 11.76 -44.40 17.14
C LEU A 32 10.34 -44.12 16.66
N ILE A 33 9.41 -45.07 16.82
CA ILE A 33 7.99 -44.88 16.49
C ILE A 33 7.36 -43.81 17.41
N ALA A 34 7.67 -43.85 18.71
CA ALA A 34 7.20 -42.85 19.66
C ALA A 34 7.76 -41.45 19.33
N LEU A 35 9.06 -41.36 19.01
CA LEU A 35 9.71 -40.10 18.63
C LEU A 35 9.14 -39.55 17.31
N LEU A 36 8.88 -40.41 16.32
CA LEU A 36 8.21 -40.04 15.07
C LEU A 36 6.82 -39.45 15.33
N SER A 37 6.04 -40.05 16.23
CA SER A 37 4.71 -39.55 16.61
C SER A 37 4.76 -38.12 17.19
N ILE A 38 5.75 -37.83 18.04
CA ILE A 38 5.97 -36.49 18.60
C ILE A 38 6.35 -35.51 17.49
N ILE A 39 7.26 -35.88 16.59
CA ILE A 39 7.68 -35.02 15.46
C ILE A 39 6.47 -34.70 14.57
N VAL A 40 5.69 -35.71 14.18
CA VAL A 40 4.50 -35.52 13.35
C VAL A 40 3.49 -34.61 14.04
N SER A 41 3.29 -34.76 15.35
CA SER A 41 2.41 -33.90 16.14
C SER A 41 2.87 -32.44 16.15
N VAL A 42 4.17 -32.19 16.32
CA VAL A 42 4.76 -30.83 16.27
C VAL A 42 4.61 -30.21 14.88
N VAL A 43 4.82 -31.00 13.82
CA VAL A 43 4.64 -30.54 12.44
C VAL A 43 3.18 -30.16 12.17
N ILE A 44 2.22 -31.02 12.55
CA ILE A 44 0.79 -30.75 12.42
C ILE A 44 0.40 -29.50 13.20
N PHE A 45 0.86 -29.36 14.45
CA PHE A 45 0.59 -28.17 15.26
C PHE A 45 1.15 -26.89 14.62
N SER A 46 2.40 -26.93 14.15
CA SER A 46 3.05 -25.79 13.49
C SER A 46 2.33 -25.39 12.20
N MET A 47 1.96 -26.37 11.37
CA MET A 47 1.17 -26.14 10.15
C MET A 47 -0.22 -25.59 10.48
N GLY A 48 -0.90 -26.15 11.48
CA GLY A 48 -2.19 -25.69 11.98
C GLY A 48 -2.13 -24.24 12.46
N LYS A 49 -1.12 -23.89 13.26
CA LYS A 49 -0.93 -22.51 13.76
C LYS A 49 -0.65 -21.52 12.63
N ARG A 50 0.17 -21.92 11.65
CA ARG A 50 0.44 -21.08 10.46
C ARG A 50 -0.82 -20.87 9.63
N TYR A 51 -1.65 -21.90 9.47
CA TYR A 51 -2.92 -21.81 8.77
C TYR A 51 -3.91 -20.90 9.51
N GLU A 52 -4.06 -21.07 10.82
CA GLU A 52 -4.91 -20.25 11.69
C GLU A 52 -4.54 -18.76 11.58
N LEU A 53 -3.24 -18.42 11.65
CA LEU A 53 -2.78 -17.04 11.52
C LEU A 53 -3.05 -16.45 10.13
N ARG A 54 -2.90 -17.25 9.07
CA ARG A 54 -3.22 -16.81 7.70
C ARG A 54 -4.73 -16.58 7.55
N PHE A 55 -5.54 -17.47 8.11
CA PHE A 55 -7.00 -17.35 8.10
C PHE A 55 -7.47 -16.11 8.86
N LYS A 56 -6.95 -15.86 10.07
CA LYS A 56 -7.24 -14.63 10.83
C LYS A 56 -6.88 -13.35 10.06
N LYS A 57 -5.71 -13.32 9.41
CA LYS A 57 -5.32 -12.18 8.56
C LYS A 57 -6.27 -11.99 7.38
N HIS A 58 -6.75 -13.08 6.79
CA HIS A 58 -7.69 -13.07 5.68
C HIS A 58 -9.06 -12.52 6.11
N GLU A 59 -9.59 -12.96 7.25
CA GLU A 59 -10.85 -12.45 7.81
C GLU A 59 -10.76 -10.95 8.14
N LEU A 60 -9.66 -10.51 8.77
CA LEU A 60 -9.45 -9.09 9.05
C LEU A 60 -9.43 -8.26 7.76
N LYS A 61 -8.75 -8.73 6.71
CA LYS A 61 -8.74 -8.05 5.40
C LYS A 61 -10.14 -7.97 4.79
N LYS A 62 -10.94 -9.04 4.88
CA LYS A 62 -12.31 -9.06 4.38
C LYS A 62 -13.13 -7.93 5.01
N GLU A 63 -13.09 -7.80 6.33
CA GLU A 63 -13.80 -6.74 7.06
C GLU A 63 -13.36 -5.34 6.59
N GLN A 64 -12.06 -5.12 6.46
CA GLN A 64 -11.54 -3.81 6.03
C GLN A 64 -11.85 -3.49 4.56
N TYR A 65 -11.83 -4.49 3.67
CA TYR A 65 -12.16 -4.28 2.25
C TYR A 65 -13.66 -4.05 2.02
N VAL A 66 -14.53 -4.50 2.93
CA VAL A 66 -15.96 -4.15 2.89
C VAL A 66 -16.15 -2.64 3.08
N LYS A 67 -15.36 -1.97 3.92
CA LYS A 67 -15.39 -0.51 4.06
C LYS A 67 -15.10 0.22 2.75
N PHE A 68 -14.15 -0.29 1.97
CA PHE A 68 -13.85 0.24 0.64
C PHE A 68 -15.04 0.10 -0.32
N ILE A 69 -15.68 -1.08 -0.33
CA ILE A 69 -16.85 -1.32 -1.18
C ILE A 69 -18.02 -0.42 -0.78
N ARG A 70 -18.28 -0.26 0.52
CA ARG A 70 -19.33 0.65 1.04
C ARG A 70 -19.08 2.09 0.62
N LEU A 71 -17.85 2.57 0.74
CA LEU A 71 -17.51 3.92 0.30
C LEU A 71 -17.74 4.09 -1.20
N LEU A 72 -17.37 3.10 -2.03
CA LEU A 72 -17.67 3.15 -3.46
C LEU A 72 -19.17 3.18 -3.72
N GLU A 73 -19.94 2.32 -3.07
CA GLU A 73 -21.39 2.28 -3.15
C GLU A 73 -22.00 3.65 -2.81
N GLU A 74 -21.59 4.27 -1.70
CA GLU A 74 -22.04 5.60 -1.31
C GLU A 74 -21.71 6.67 -2.35
N VAL A 75 -20.49 6.66 -2.91
CA VAL A 75 -20.09 7.61 -3.96
C VAL A 75 -20.93 7.45 -5.23
N PHE A 76 -21.24 6.21 -5.62
CA PHE A 76 -22.04 5.92 -6.82
C PHE A 76 -23.56 6.07 -6.61
N THR A 77 -24.06 6.08 -5.38
CA THR A 77 -25.49 6.22 -5.06
C THR A 77 -25.89 7.64 -4.66
N LYS A 78 -25.04 8.37 -3.92
CA LYS A 78 -25.30 9.74 -3.44
C LYS A 78 -25.19 10.83 -4.52
N THR A 79 -25.07 10.48 -5.80
CA THR A 79 -24.92 11.45 -6.91
C THR A 79 -26.23 12.19 -7.29
N LYS A 80 -27.29 12.04 -6.49
CA LYS A 80 -28.60 12.71 -6.66
C LYS A 80 -29.03 13.42 -5.36
N ILE A 81 -28.27 14.41 -4.90
CA ILE A 81 -28.70 15.27 -3.80
C ILE A 81 -29.02 16.63 -4.40
N ASP A 82 -30.29 17.02 -4.28
CA ASP A 82 -30.80 18.34 -4.68
C ASP A 82 -30.16 19.46 -3.83
N ASP A 83 -30.08 20.66 -4.41
CA ASP A 83 -29.33 21.86 -3.95
C ASP A 83 -29.78 22.45 -2.60
N ASP A 84 -29.69 21.71 -1.48
CA ASP A 84 -29.80 22.26 -0.13
C ASP A 84 -28.43 22.31 0.59
N SER A 85 -27.97 23.52 0.89
CA SER A 85 -26.58 23.83 1.27
C SER A 85 -26.12 23.27 2.62
N GLU A 86 -27.06 22.91 3.52
CA GLU A 86 -26.72 22.46 4.88
C GLU A 86 -26.62 20.94 5.00
N GLU A 87 -27.48 20.18 4.31
CA GLU A 87 -27.38 18.72 4.20
C GLU A 87 -26.18 18.29 3.36
N MET A 88 -25.87 19.03 2.29
CA MET A 88 -24.67 18.81 1.47
C MET A 88 -23.37 18.93 2.28
N THR A 89 -23.30 19.91 3.19
CA THR A 89 -22.09 20.13 4.01
C THR A 89 -21.88 19.00 5.03
N LYS A 90 -22.96 18.55 5.69
CA LYS A 90 -22.91 17.40 6.61
C LYS A 90 -22.57 16.09 5.88
N SER A 91 -23.21 15.83 4.74
CA SER A 91 -22.91 14.66 3.92
C SER A 91 -21.48 14.65 3.40
N PHE A 92 -20.89 15.82 3.13
CA PHE A 92 -19.50 15.93 2.69
C PHE A 92 -18.51 15.67 3.83
N GLU A 93 -18.80 16.12 5.05
CA GLU A 93 -17.99 15.81 6.23
C GLU A 93 -18.02 14.33 6.59
N GLU A 94 -19.21 13.70 6.53
CA GLU A 94 -19.36 12.25 6.71
C GLU A 94 -18.57 11.48 5.66
N MET A 95 -18.73 11.84 4.37
CA MET A 95 -17.98 11.22 3.28
C MET A 95 -16.46 11.38 3.48
N ARG A 96 -15.99 12.55 3.93
CA ARG A 96 -14.56 12.75 4.25
C ARG A 96 -14.07 11.83 5.36
N LYS A 97 -14.89 11.61 6.40
CA LYS A 97 -14.58 10.69 7.49
C LYS A 97 -14.50 9.26 6.99
N ASP A 98 -15.43 8.83 6.13
CA ASP A 98 -15.43 7.49 5.56
C ASP A 98 -14.26 7.27 4.60
N PHE A 99 -13.90 8.29 3.81
CA PHE A 99 -12.67 8.27 3.00
C PHE A 99 -11.41 8.10 3.86
N PHE A 100 -11.36 8.77 5.02
CA PHE A 100 -10.23 8.65 5.94
C PHE A 100 -10.20 7.27 6.61
N ASP A 101 -11.33 6.76 7.09
CA ASP A 101 -11.43 5.43 7.70
C ASP A 101 -11.04 4.34 6.68
N MET A 102 -11.58 4.40 5.46
CA MET A 102 -11.19 3.51 4.36
C MET A 102 -9.69 3.62 4.05
N GLY A 103 -9.16 4.84 3.92
CA GLY A 103 -7.75 5.07 3.61
C GLY A 103 -6.80 4.52 4.68
N SER A 104 -7.13 4.71 5.95
CA SER A 104 -6.37 4.17 7.09
C SER A 104 -6.46 2.63 7.15
N SER A 105 -7.63 2.07 6.86
CA SER A 105 -7.86 0.62 6.80
C SER A 105 -7.03 -0.03 5.68
N LEU A 106 -7.00 0.59 4.49
CA LEU A 106 -6.13 0.15 3.39
C LEU A 106 -4.64 0.29 3.70
N LEU A 107 -4.23 1.33 4.44
CA LEU A 107 -2.84 1.52 4.83
C LEU A 107 -2.37 0.39 5.77
N LEU A 108 -3.20 -0.04 6.71
CA LEU A 108 -2.86 -1.05 7.72
C LEU A 108 -2.99 -2.49 7.19
N TYR A 109 -4.07 -2.78 6.45
CA TYR A 109 -4.43 -4.15 6.07
C TYR A 109 -4.26 -4.45 4.57
N GLY A 110 -4.12 -3.41 3.74
CA GLY A 110 -3.89 -3.55 2.31
C GLY A 110 -2.55 -4.21 2.00
N SER A 111 -2.50 -5.03 0.95
CA SER A 111 -1.20 -5.51 0.46
C SER A 111 -0.37 -4.37 -0.14
N LYS A 112 0.94 -4.60 -0.26
CA LYS A 112 1.85 -3.69 -0.98
C LYS A 112 1.36 -3.36 -2.41
N LYS A 113 0.68 -4.32 -3.06
CA LYS A 113 0.13 -4.10 -4.41
C LYS A 113 -1.08 -3.17 -4.34
N LEU A 114 -2.05 -3.46 -3.46
CA LEU A 114 -3.24 -2.64 -3.29
C LEU A 114 -2.89 -1.21 -2.85
N TYR A 115 -1.94 -1.07 -1.93
CA TYR A 115 -1.39 0.21 -1.48
C TYR A 115 -0.87 1.04 -2.67
N LYS A 116 -0.04 0.44 -3.54
CA LYS A 116 0.47 1.14 -4.73
C LYS A 116 -0.63 1.51 -5.73
N GLN A 117 -1.65 0.66 -5.89
CA GLN A 117 -2.80 0.96 -6.75
C GLN A 117 -3.60 2.14 -6.19
N TYR A 118 -3.81 2.20 -4.87
CA TYR A 118 -4.50 3.30 -4.21
C TYR A 118 -3.72 4.62 -4.27
N VAL A 119 -2.40 4.60 -4.01
CA VAL A 119 -1.55 5.79 -4.16
C VAL A 119 -1.60 6.29 -5.60
N PHE A 120 -1.49 5.38 -6.58
CA PHE A 120 -1.59 5.76 -7.99
C PHE A 120 -2.98 6.32 -8.34
N TYR A 121 -4.07 5.79 -7.78
CA TYR A 121 -5.41 6.38 -7.92
C TYR A 121 -5.43 7.84 -7.41
N ARG A 122 -4.86 8.09 -6.23
CA ARG A 122 -4.78 9.44 -5.64
C ARG A 122 -3.96 10.38 -6.51
N GLU A 123 -2.80 9.94 -6.99
CA GLU A 123 -1.95 10.70 -7.91
C GLU A 123 -2.68 10.97 -9.24
N PHE A 124 -3.35 9.96 -9.80
CA PHE A 124 -4.10 10.10 -11.05
C PHE A 124 -5.22 11.16 -10.95
N SER A 125 -5.92 11.22 -9.82
CA SER A 125 -7.02 12.19 -9.62
C SER A 125 -6.54 13.60 -9.27
N ALA A 126 -5.47 13.73 -8.48
CA ALA A 126 -5.06 15.01 -7.89
C ALA A 126 -3.83 15.64 -8.55
N ASN A 127 -2.91 14.86 -9.14
CA ASN A 127 -1.64 15.37 -9.64
C ASN A 127 -1.83 16.11 -10.98
N PRO A 128 -1.43 17.40 -11.08
CA PRO A 128 -1.46 18.14 -12.34
C PRO A 128 -0.65 17.46 -13.45
N ALA A 129 0.49 16.85 -13.14
CA ALA A 129 1.33 16.16 -14.12
C ALA A 129 0.61 14.97 -14.77
N ALA A 130 -0.20 14.25 -13.99
CA ALA A 130 -1.02 13.16 -14.53
C ALA A 130 -2.10 13.67 -15.48
N LYS A 131 -2.71 14.83 -15.18
CA LYS A 131 -3.75 15.46 -16.02
C LYS A 131 -3.21 16.07 -17.30
N LEU A 132 -1.97 16.51 -17.31
CA LEU A 132 -1.27 17.05 -18.49
C LEU A 132 -0.84 15.94 -19.47
N SER A 133 -0.91 14.68 -19.07
CA SER A 133 -0.55 13.55 -19.92
C SER A 133 -1.45 13.46 -21.15
N LYS A 134 -0.85 13.19 -22.32
CA LYS A 134 -1.59 12.88 -23.54
C LYS A 134 -2.51 11.66 -23.38
N HIS A 135 -2.15 10.76 -22.46
CA HIS A 135 -2.85 9.51 -22.23
C HIS A 135 -3.91 9.62 -21.11
N TYR A 136 -4.10 10.80 -20.53
CA TYR A 136 -5.11 11.03 -19.51
C TYR A 136 -6.52 10.99 -20.09
N ASP A 137 -7.40 10.25 -19.43
CA ASP A 137 -8.85 10.28 -19.63
C ASP A 137 -9.51 10.00 -18.29
N GLN A 138 -10.49 10.82 -17.90
CA GLN A 138 -11.22 10.67 -16.64
C GLN A 138 -11.87 9.29 -16.50
N LYS A 139 -12.30 8.68 -17.62
CA LYS A 139 -12.89 7.33 -17.66
C LYS A 139 -11.92 6.25 -17.16
N LEU A 140 -10.61 6.49 -17.22
CA LEU A 140 -9.60 5.54 -16.73
C LEU A 140 -9.69 5.31 -15.23
N THR A 141 -10.27 6.25 -14.48
CA THR A 141 -10.52 6.11 -13.04
C THR A 141 -11.28 4.82 -12.73
N LEU A 142 -12.29 4.49 -13.53
CA LEU A 142 -13.08 3.27 -13.37
C LEU A 142 -12.23 2.01 -13.53
N TYR A 143 -11.27 2.01 -14.46
CA TYR A 143 -10.34 0.90 -14.65
C TYR A 143 -9.30 0.79 -13.52
N ILE A 144 -8.91 1.91 -12.90
CA ILE A 144 -8.07 1.88 -11.69
C ILE A 144 -8.85 1.27 -10.52
N LEU A 145 -10.12 1.65 -10.33
CA LEU A 145 -11.01 1.06 -9.33
C LEU A 145 -11.18 -0.46 -9.57
N ALA A 146 -11.37 -0.88 -10.82
CA ALA A 146 -11.47 -2.30 -11.18
C ALA A 146 -10.20 -3.09 -10.81
N ASP A 147 -9.01 -2.53 -11.05
CA ASP A 147 -7.73 -3.19 -10.73
C ASP A 147 -7.51 -3.27 -9.20
N MET A 148 -8.03 -2.32 -8.41
CA MET A 148 -8.05 -2.40 -6.95
C MET A 148 -9.00 -3.50 -6.47
N LEU A 149 -10.24 -3.53 -6.97
CA LEU A 149 -11.24 -4.57 -6.65
C LEU A 149 -10.75 -5.97 -7.03
N LYS A 150 -10.03 -6.08 -8.15
CA LYS A 150 -9.34 -7.32 -8.56
C LYS A 150 -8.35 -7.81 -7.53
N THR A 151 -7.50 -6.91 -7.04
CA THR A 151 -6.51 -7.25 -6.02
C THR A 151 -7.20 -7.64 -4.71
N MET A 152 -8.20 -6.89 -4.26
CA MET A 152 -8.99 -7.25 -3.08
C MET A 152 -9.65 -8.62 -3.21
N ARG A 153 -10.23 -8.92 -4.38
CA ARG A 153 -10.79 -10.25 -4.68
C ARG A 153 -9.75 -11.35 -4.68
N LYS A 154 -8.52 -11.13 -5.18
CA LYS A 154 -7.47 -12.16 -5.12
C LYS A 154 -6.96 -12.42 -3.70
N GLU A 155 -7.08 -11.42 -2.83
CA GLU A 155 -6.64 -11.52 -1.45
C GLU A 155 -7.69 -12.14 -0.53
N VAL A 156 -8.98 -11.84 -0.77
CA VAL A 156 -10.10 -12.33 0.03
C VAL A 156 -10.82 -13.51 -0.64
N GLY A 157 -10.81 -13.60 -1.96
CA GLY A 157 -11.37 -14.72 -2.69
C GLY A 157 -10.52 -15.97 -2.53
N LEU A 158 -11.17 -17.11 -2.32
CA LEU A 158 -10.55 -18.41 -2.04
C LEU A 158 -9.67 -18.96 -3.19
N ASN A 159 -9.52 -18.23 -4.30
CA ASN A 159 -8.76 -18.67 -5.47
C ASN A 159 -7.78 -17.60 -5.97
N TYR A 160 -6.56 -17.61 -5.41
CA TYR A 160 -5.45 -16.74 -5.79
C TYR A 160 -5.05 -16.88 -7.28
N LEU A 161 -5.20 -18.08 -7.82
CA LEU A 161 -4.84 -18.41 -9.21
C LEU A 161 -5.91 -17.99 -10.23
N SER A 162 -7.09 -17.57 -9.77
CA SER A 162 -8.12 -17.08 -10.68
C SER A 162 -7.66 -15.79 -11.37
N ASN A 163 -7.71 -15.78 -12.71
CA ASN A 163 -7.33 -14.62 -13.51
C ASN A 163 -8.55 -13.99 -14.17
N ILE A 164 -9.34 -13.30 -13.35
CA ILE A 164 -10.53 -12.57 -13.79
C ILE A 164 -10.09 -11.29 -14.50
N SER A 165 -10.70 -10.97 -15.65
CA SER A 165 -10.38 -9.75 -16.40
C SER A 165 -10.96 -8.50 -15.73
N ASP A 166 -10.45 -7.32 -16.06
CA ASP A 166 -10.95 -6.07 -15.43
C ASP A 166 -12.39 -5.78 -15.89
N VAL A 167 -12.71 -6.19 -17.12
CA VAL A 167 -14.05 -6.15 -17.71
C VAL A 167 -15.04 -7.04 -16.96
N GLU A 168 -14.65 -8.25 -16.57
CA GLU A 168 -15.49 -9.14 -15.75
C GLU A 168 -15.75 -8.55 -14.36
N ILE A 169 -14.80 -7.79 -13.81
CA ILE A 169 -15.00 -7.10 -12.52
C ILE A 169 -15.94 -5.91 -12.68
N LEU A 170 -15.77 -5.15 -13.77
CA LEU A 170 -16.65 -4.02 -14.08
C LEU A 170 -18.09 -4.47 -14.38
N ALA A 171 -18.28 -5.68 -14.88
CA ALA A 171 -19.60 -6.24 -15.15
C ALA A 171 -20.50 -6.38 -13.91
N PHE A 172 -19.93 -6.36 -12.70
CA PHE A 172 -20.72 -6.33 -11.46
C PHE A 172 -21.36 -4.96 -11.19
N PHE A 173 -20.86 -3.89 -11.82
CA PHE A 173 -21.28 -2.51 -11.58
C PHE A 173 -21.84 -1.83 -12.83
N VAL A 174 -21.49 -2.31 -14.01
CA VAL A 174 -21.86 -1.73 -15.30
C VAL A 174 -22.45 -2.82 -16.19
N ASN A 175 -23.64 -2.55 -16.72
CA ASN A 175 -24.36 -3.48 -17.60
C ASN A 175 -23.64 -3.65 -18.95
N ASP A 176 -23.79 -4.83 -19.57
CA ASP A 176 -23.34 -5.16 -20.92
C ASP A 176 -21.83 -5.03 -21.21
N VAL A 177 -20.98 -5.07 -20.18
CA VAL A 177 -19.51 -4.97 -20.35
C VAL A 177 -18.85 -6.34 -20.54
N ALA A 178 -19.29 -7.38 -19.81
CA ALA A 178 -18.58 -8.66 -19.71
C ALA A 178 -18.41 -9.40 -21.06
N SER A 179 -19.51 -9.48 -21.81
CA SER A 179 -19.58 -10.23 -23.07
C SER A 179 -19.30 -9.37 -24.29
N ASN A 180 -19.09 -8.06 -24.12
CA ASN A 180 -18.91 -7.13 -25.23
C ASN A 180 -17.44 -7.06 -25.69
N PRO A 181 -17.13 -7.42 -26.95
CA PRO A 181 -15.77 -7.34 -27.49
C PRO A 181 -15.20 -5.93 -27.47
N LYS A 182 -16.04 -4.89 -27.66
CA LYS A 182 -15.59 -3.49 -27.64
C LYS A 182 -15.06 -3.11 -26.26
N SER A 183 -15.77 -3.48 -25.20
CA SER A 183 -15.34 -3.23 -23.82
C SER A 183 -14.03 -3.95 -23.47
N LYS A 184 -13.80 -5.15 -24.02
CA LYS A 184 -12.51 -5.85 -23.87
C LYS A 184 -11.37 -5.07 -24.52
N ILE A 185 -11.56 -4.60 -25.76
CA ILE A 185 -10.57 -3.76 -26.46
C ILE A 185 -10.30 -2.46 -25.69
N GLU A 186 -11.35 -1.80 -25.21
CA GLU A 186 -11.23 -0.59 -24.39
C GLU A 186 -10.44 -0.85 -23.11
N SER A 187 -10.63 -2.00 -22.46
CA SER A 187 -9.86 -2.35 -21.27
C SER A 187 -8.36 -2.53 -21.57
N PHE A 188 -8.00 -3.09 -22.72
CA PHE A 188 -6.61 -3.19 -23.13
C PHE A 188 -6.00 -1.82 -23.43
N LYS A 189 -6.75 -0.94 -24.10
CA LYS A 189 -6.35 0.45 -24.34
C LYS A 189 -6.18 1.22 -23.03
N ALA A 190 -7.11 1.07 -22.09
CA ALA A 190 -7.07 1.71 -20.78
C ALA A 190 -5.83 1.25 -19.99
N ARG A 191 -5.52 -0.05 -19.98
CA ARG A 191 -4.29 -0.56 -19.34
C ARG A 191 -3.03 0.03 -19.94
N TYR A 192 -2.98 0.19 -21.26
CA TYR A 192 -1.86 0.84 -21.93
C TYR A 192 -1.76 2.32 -21.52
N GLN A 193 -2.86 3.07 -21.57
CA GLN A 193 -2.90 4.48 -21.17
C GLN A 193 -2.46 4.67 -19.71
N LEU A 194 -2.97 3.85 -18.78
CA LEU A 194 -2.58 3.91 -17.37
C LEU A 194 -1.09 3.63 -17.15
N LYS A 195 -0.49 2.72 -17.92
CA LYS A 195 0.96 2.49 -17.88
C LYS A 195 1.74 3.70 -18.38
N MET A 196 1.27 4.35 -19.46
CA MET A 196 1.91 5.55 -19.99
C MET A 196 1.81 6.73 -19.03
N VAL A 197 0.63 6.99 -18.44
CA VAL A 197 0.46 8.05 -17.43
C VAL A 197 1.41 7.81 -16.25
N ARG A 198 1.53 6.58 -15.76
CA ARG A 198 2.46 6.25 -14.68
C ARG A 198 3.91 6.52 -15.05
N LEU A 199 4.29 6.22 -16.29
CA LEU A 199 5.64 6.46 -16.79
C LEU A 199 5.92 7.96 -16.95
N GLU A 200 4.97 8.74 -17.45
CA GLU A 200 5.12 10.19 -17.59
C GLU A 200 5.24 10.88 -16.23
N VAL A 201 4.40 10.51 -15.25
CA VAL A 201 4.52 11.02 -13.87
C VAL A 201 5.90 10.66 -13.30
N PHE A 202 6.36 9.44 -13.52
CA PHE A 202 7.70 9.03 -13.09
C PHE A 202 8.81 9.87 -13.74
N ILE A 203 8.73 10.14 -15.05
CA ILE A 203 9.69 11.01 -15.76
C ILE A 203 9.63 12.43 -15.21
N PHE A 204 8.44 12.97 -14.96
CA PHE A 204 8.25 14.30 -14.39
C PHE A 204 8.93 14.44 -13.03
N ASP A 205 8.86 13.42 -12.18
CA ASP A 205 9.58 13.40 -10.89
C ASP A 205 11.11 13.38 -11.07
N GLN A 206 11.61 12.69 -12.10
CA GLN A 206 13.04 12.71 -12.42
C GLN A 206 13.50 14.08 -12.92
N ILE A 207 12.73 14.74 -13.80
CA ILE A 207 13.02 16.09 -14.32
C ILE A 207 13.10 17.09 -13.16
N ASN A 208 12.21 16.98 -12.18
CA ASN A 208 12.21 17.85 -11.00
C ASN A 208 13.33 17.56 -9.99
N LEU A 209 14.24 16.63 -10.33
CA LEU A 209 15.39 16.21 -9.53
C LEU A 209 14.97 15.83 -8.11
N VAL A 210 13.79 15.22 -7.94
CA VAL A 210 13.25 14.85 -6.63
C VAL A 210 14.23 13.96 -5.86
N VAL A 211 14.93 13.06 -6.56
CA VAL A 211 15.97 12.19 -5.98
C VAL A 211 17.14 13.00 -5.43
N LEU A 212 17.62 14.01 -6.18
CA LEU A 212 18.72 14.86 -5.75
C LEU A 212 18.33 15.73 -4.56
N LYS A 213 17.13 16.33 -4.60
CA LYS A 213 16.57 17.08 -3.47
C LYS A 213 16.41 16.20 -2.23
N LYS A 214 15.94 14.96 -2.40
CA LYS A 214 15.84 13.98 -1.30
C LYS A 214 17.20 13.69 -0.68
N LEU A 215 18.24 13.51 -1.49
CA LEU A 215 19.61 13.31 -1.01
C LEU A 215 20.13 14.56 -0.26
N TYR A 216 19.90 15.75 -0.81
CA TYR A 216 20.27 17.02 -0.19
C TYR A 216 19.63 17.16 1.20
N TYR A 217 18.32 16.94 1.32
CA TYR A 217 17.63 17.07 2.61
C TYR A 217 17.94 15.92 3.58
N ALA A 218 18.31 14.74 3.09
CA ALA A 218 18.68 13.61 3.93
C ALA A 218 20.10 13.74 4.51
N VAL A 219 21.05 14.32 3.75
CA VAL A 219 22.48 14.30 4.10
C VAL A 219 23.01 15.70 4.35
N LEU A 220 22.83 16.63 3.42
CA LEU A 220 23.48 17.95 3.48
C LEU A 220 22.75 18.91 4.44
N ALA A 221 21.41 18.96 4.39
CA ALA A 221 20.63 19.88 5.21
C ALA A 221 20.82 19.67 6.73
N PRO A 222 20.87 18.42 7.26
CA PRO A 222 21.17 18.19 8.67
C PRO A 222 22.56 18.66 9.08
N ILE A 223 23.57 18.43 8.23
CA ILE A 223 24.96 18.85 8.50
C ILE A 223 25.03 20.38 8.56
N ILE A 224 24.44 21.07 7.59
CA ILE A 224 24.38 22.54 7.57
C ILE A 224 23.62 23.05 8.80
N GLY A 225 22.52 22.41 9.18
CA GLY A 225 21.76 22.75 10.38
C GLY A 225 22.57 22.60 11.67
N ILE A 226 23.31 21.49 11.81
CA ILE A 226 24.19 21.25 12.96
C ILE A 226 25.33 22.27 13.00
N LEU A 227 25.98 22.55 11.86
CA LEU A 227 27.03 23.58 11.77
C LEU A 227 26.48 24.97 12.12
N GLY A 228 25.26 25.30 11.68
CA GLY A 228 24.58 26.54 12.04
C GLY A 228 24.28 26.64 13.54
N LEU A 229 23.88 25.54 14.19
CA LEU A 229 23.70 25.47 15.64
C LEU A 229 25.02 25.64 16.39
N ILE A 230 26.08 24.96 15.95
CA ILE A 230 27.43 25.11 16.53
C ILE A 230 27.88 26.57 16.42
N TYR A 231 27.77 27.18 15.24
CA TYR A 231 28.11 28.59 15.03
C TYR A 231 27.31 29.51 15.98
N LYS A 232 25.99 29.31 16.09
CA LYS A 232 25.13 30.12 16.96
C LYS A 232 25.57 30.04 18.43
N TYR A 233 25.75 28.83 18.96
CA TYR A 233 26.02 28.65 20.39
C TYR A 233 27.48 28.83 20.78
N LEU A 234 28.43 28.51 19.90
CA LEU A 234 29.86 28.57 20.19
C LEU A 234 30.49 29.93 19.84
N ILE A 235 29.91 30.68 18.90
CA ILE A 235 30.46 31.96 18.43
C ILE A 235 29.48 33.09 18.75
N MET A 236 28.25 33.03 18.26
CA MET A 236 27.32 34.17 18.35
C MET A 236 26.87 34.48 19.78
N VAL A 237 26.49 33.46 20.57
CA VAL A 237 26.08 33.61 21.97
C VAL A 237 27.20 34.13 22.89
N PRO A 238 28.44 33.57 22.89
CA PRO A 238 29.50 34.08 23.75
C PRO A 238 29.97 35.48 23.33
N ILE A 239 30.03 35.79 22.03
CA ILE A 239 30.33 37.15 21.57
C ILE A 239 29.22 38.12 22.01
N GLY A 240 27.95 37.74 21.88
CA GLY A 240 26.83 38.54 22.37
C GLY A 240 26.92 38.80 23.88
N LYS A 241 27.26 37.78 24.68
CA LYS A 241 27.49 37.93 26.12
C LYS A 241 28.67 38.84 26.44
N LEU A 242 29.78 38.72 25.71
CA LEU A 242 30.96 39.59 25.85
C LEU A 242 30.64 41.05 25.54
N ILE A 243 29.90 41.32 24.47
CA ILE A 243 29.47 42.68 24.11
C ILE A 243 28.57 43.28 25.21
N LEU A 244 27.66 42.49 25.77
CA LEU A 244 26.85 42.91 26.91
C LEU A 244 27.68 43.16 28.17
N LEU A 245 28.76 42.41 28.37
CA LEU A 245 29.66 42.59 29.52
C LEU A 245 30.49 43.88 29.44
N ILE A 246 30.81 44.32 28.22
CA ILE A 246 31.61 45.53 27.96
C ILE A 246 30.75 46.81 27.99
N ASN A 247 29.44 46.71 27.72
CA ASN A 247 28.54 47.87 27.66
C ASN A 247 27.42 47.80 28.72
N PRO A 248 27.60 48.40 29.92
CA PRO A 248 26.62 48.34 31.01
C PRO A 248 25.27 48.99 30.67
N ASN A 249 25.23 49.99 29.79
CA ASN A 249 23.98 50.62 29.33
C ASN A 249 23.12 49.67 28.46
N ALA A 250 23.75 48.70 27.80
CA ALA A 250 23.03 47.67 27.03
C ALA A 250 22.38 46.62 27.94
N GLN A 251 22.96 46.34 29.12
CA GLN A 251 22.35 45.44 30.10
C GLN A 251 21.10 46.04 30.74
N GLU A 252 21.14 47.33 31.13
CA GLU A 252 19.97 48.02 31.70
C GLU A 252 18.79 48.11 30.72
N SER A 253 19.06 48.32 29.43
CA SER A 253 18.02 48.41 28.40
C SER A 253 17.37 47.06 28.08
N ILE A 254 18.13 45.95 28.14
CA ILE A 254 17.58 44.59 28.01
C ILE A 254 16.80 44.19 29.25
N ALA A 255 17.29 44.49 30.45
CA ALA A 255 16.56 44.23 31.70
C ALA A 255 15.21 44.97 31.74
N LYS A 256 15.17 46.25 31.33
CA LYS A 256 13.92 47.01 31.17
C LYS A 256 13.00 46.41 30.11
N PHE A 257 13.53 45.80 29.06
CA PHE A 257 12.74 45.16 28.01
C PHE A 257 12.14 43.82 28.48
N GLU A 258 12.91 43.00 29.19
CA GLU A 258 12.43 41.75 29.81
C GLU A 258 11.36 42.02 30.87
N GLU A 259 11.52 43.05 31.69
CA GLU A 259 10.54 43.47 32.70
C GLU A 259 9.23 43.95 32.04
N LYS A 260 9.32 44.65 30.90
CA LYS A 260 8.17 45.12 30.11
C LYS A 260 7.44 43.98 29.38
N ILE A 261 8.11 42.89 29.03
CA ILE A 261 7.47 41.69 28.47
C ILE A 261 6.78 40.89 29.59
N LYS A 262 7.41 40.77 30.75
CA LYS A 262 6.86 40.04 31.91
C LYS A 262 5.61 40.70 32.51
N ASN A 263 5.48 42.03 32.38
CA ASN A 263 4.32 42.79 32.84
C ASN A 263 3.18 42.90 31.78
N ASN A 264 3.38 42.37 30.57
CA ASN A 264 2.37 42.35 29.49
C ASN A 264 1.74 40.96 29.29
N TYR A 265 2.05 40.01 30.17
CA TYR A 265 1.41 38.70 30.33
C TYR A 265 0.96 38.55 31.78
#